data_AF-A0AAU5X5J8-F1
#
_entry.id   AF-A0AAU5X5J8-F1
#
_cell.length_a   1.000
_cell.length_b   1.000
_cell.length_c   1.000
_cell.angle_alpha   90.00
_cell.angle_beta   90.00
_cell.angle_gamma   90.00
#
_symmetry.space_group_name_H-M   'P 1'
#
loop_
_entity.id
_entity.type
_entity.pdbx_description
1 polymer ?
#
loop_
_entity_poly.entity_id
_entity_poly.type
_entity_poly.pdbx_seq_one_letter_code
_entity_poly.pdbx_strand_id
1 'polypeptide(L)'
;MRTAISILLSATALPLGAATAHADPPPHFEYRDCPPIPSWADPAEWRCEDHIATGTLTVGGAGPIRVRIISMTHAEGPRPDGTSGQVFGRLQAAAERVPGTRLWLRPESAGPSDFLTPGGVINLRFRLTGPGLGRHCTLGSAGDPIPIRLTLAPGSAIQVSANPPIRRMQGTDTTFAVPAATGCGPATRRIDRRFGLPAASGANRLAMTVTYSYQTYDRLPG
;
A
#
# COMPACT_ATOMS: atom_id res chain seq x y z
N MET A 1 -41.75 -15.13 73.03
CA MET A 1 -41.76 -15.66 71.66
C MET A 1 -42.35 -14.61 70.71
N ARG A 2 -41.51 -13.96 69.90
CA ARG A 2 -41.86 -13.35 68.60
C ARG A 2 -40.57 -12.91 67.92
N THR A 3 -40.28 -13.60 66.83
CA THR A 3 -39.02 -13.67 66.08
C THR A 3 -38.87 -12.46 65.17
N ALA A 4 -37.70 -11.80 65.15
CA ALA A 4 -37.37 -10.74 64.20
C ALA A 4 -36.62 -11.35 63.00
N ILE A 5 -37.11 -11.08 61.79
CA ILE A 5 -36.55 -11.57 60.52
C ILE A 5 -35.64 -10.48 59.95
N SER A 6 -34.35 -10.79 59.81
CA SER A 6 -33.37 -9.95 59.12
C SER A 6 -33.34 -10.28 57.63
N ILE A 7 -33.56 -9.27 56.78
CA ILE A 7 -33.49 -9.39 55.32
C ILE A 7 -32.07 -8.99 54.87
N LEU A 8 -31.33 -9.94 54.30
CA LEU A 8 -30.04 -9.71 53.66
C LEU A 8 -30.26 -9.34 52.19
N LEU A 9 -29.96 -8.10 51.81
CA LEU A 9 -29.86 -7.70 50.40
C LEU A 9 -28.51 -8.15 49.84
N SER A 10 -28.53 -9.09 48.90
CA SER A 10 -27.36 -9.51 48.13
C SER A 10 -27.24 -8.65 46.88
N ALA A 11 -26.21 -7.80 46.80
CA ALA A 11 -25.90 -7.02 45.60
C ALA A 11 -25.15 -7.93 44.60
N THR A 12 -25.77 -8.23 43.47
CA THR A 12 -25.16 -8.97 42.36
C THR A 12 -24.34 -8.02 41.48
N ALA A 13 -23.02 -8.16 41.52
CA ALA A 13 -22.12 -7.49 40.59
C ALA A 13 -22.18 -8.20 39.22
N LEU A 14 -22.58 -7.47 38.18
CA LEU A 14 -22.52 -7.93 36.79
C LEU A 14 -21.06 -7.97 36.31
N PRO A 15 -20.57 -9.08 35.74
CA PRO A 15 -19.24 -9.12 35.15
C PRO A 15 -19.24 -8.29 33.85
N LEU A 16 -18.39 -7.28 33.78
CA LEU A 16 -18.01 -6.64 32.51
C LEU A 16 -17.24 -7.67 31.68
N GLY A 17 -17.88 -8.22 30.65
CA GLY A 17 -17.23 -9.06 29.66
C GLY A 17 -16.15 -8.27 28.92
N ALA A 18 -14.90 -8.70 29.05
CA ALA A 18 -13.82 -8.22 28.20
C ALA A 18 -14.15 -8.60 26.75
N ALA A 19 -14.39 -7.61 25.89
CA ALA A 19 -14.48 -7.83 24.47
C ALA A 19 -13.13 -8.37 23.98
N THR A 20 -13.08 -9.65 23.64
CA THR A 20 -11.95 -10.22 22.91
C THR A 20 -11.95 -9.59 21.52
N ALA A 21 -11.01 -8.69 21.27
CA ALA A 21 -10.75 -8.21 19.92
C ALA A 21 -10.42 -9.42 19.05
N HIS A 22 -11.35 -9.83 18.19
CA HIS A 22 -11.04 -10.78 17.12
C HIS A 22 -10.00 -10.10 16.23
N ALA A 23 -8.80 -10.68 16.18
CA ALA A 23 -7.83 -10.29 15.17
C ALA A 23 -8.43 -10.65 13.81
N ASP A 24 -8.53 -9.67 12.90
CA ASP A 24 -8.90 -9.93 11.53
C ASP A 24 -7.98 -11.03 10.96
N PRO A 25 -8.52 -12.00 10.19
CA PRO A 25 -7.68 -13.02 9.57
C PRO A 25 -6.59 -12.34 8.73
N PRO A 26 -5.36 -12.86 8.75
CA PRO A 26 -4.27 -12.28 7.99
C PRO A 26 -4.64 -12.19 6.51
N PRO A 27 -4.23 -11.11 5.82
CA PRO A 27 -4.57 -10.93 4.42
C PRO A 27 -4.00 -12.09 3.59
N HIS A 28 -4.74 -12.51 2.57
CA HIS A 28 -4.32 -13.55 1.66
C HIS A 28 -3.31 -13.00 0.65
N PHE A 29 -2.14 -13.62 0.55
CA PHE A 29 -1.08 -13.29 -0.41
C PHE A 29 -1.16 -14.23 -1.61
N GLU A 30 -1.14 -13.69 -2.82
CA GLU A 30 -1.49 -14.47 -4.01
C GLU A 30 -0.28 -15.01 -4.76
N TYR A 31 0.88 -14.34 -4.72
CA TYR A 31 2.14 -14.70 -5.41
C TYR A 31 2.04 -14.99 -6.94
N ARG A 32 0.85 -15.00 -7.55
CA ARG A 32 0.64 -15.33 -8.98
C ARG A 32 1.32 -14.37 -9.96
N ASP A 33 1.69 -13.19 -9.48
CA ASP A 33 2.32 -12.14 -10.27
C ASP A 33 3.81 -11.99 -9.96
N CYS A 34 4.43 -13.01 -9.34
CA CYS A 34 5.88 -13.05 -9.17
C CYS A 34 6.56 -12.92 -10.54
N PRO A 35 7.50 -11.98 -10.71
CA PRO A 35 8.23 -11.87 -11.96
C PRO A 35 9.12 -13.10 -12.17
N PRO A 36 9.51 -13.43 -13.40
CA PRO A 36 10.56 -14.43 -13.61
C PRO A 36 11.88 -13.95 -12.98
N ILE A 37 12.58 -14.86 -12.30
CA ILE A 37 13.95 -14.60 -11.82
C ILE A 37 14.97 -14.82 -12.95
N PRO A 38 16.18 -14.23 -12.85
CA PRO A 38 17.24 -14.49 -13.81
C PRO A 38 17.54 -16.00 -13.94
N SER A 39 17.89 -16.47 -15.13
CA SER A 39 18.11 -17.90 -15.38
C SER A 39 19.26 -18.52 -14.58
N TRP A 40 20.19 -17.70 -14.09
CA TRP A 40 21.31 -18.11 -13.25
C TRP A 40 20.95 -18.15 -11.75
N ALA A 41 19.79 -17.63 -11.35
CA ALA A 41 19.39 -17.51 -9.96
C ALA A 41 18.93 -18.86 -9.38
N ASP A 42 19.33 -19.16 -8.14
CA ASP A 42 18.84 -20.32 -7.40
C ASP A 42 17.40 -20.05 -6.89
N PRO A 43 16.39 -20.84 -7.30
CA PRO A 43 15.02 -20.69 -6.83
C PRO A 43 14.85 -20.81 -5.32
N ALA A 44 15.75 -21.49 -4.60
CA ALA A 44 15.70 -21.64 -3.15
C ALA A 44 16.22 -20.42 -2.39
N GLU A 45 17.05 -19.59 -3.03
CA GLU A 45 17.62 -18.37 -2.42
C GLU A 45 16.90 -17.09 -2.86
N TRP A 46 16.15 -17.16 -3.96
CA TRP A 46 15.32 -16.07 -4.43
C TRP A 46 13.92 -16.15 -3.84
N ARG A 47 13.43 -15.02 -3.36
CA ARG A 47 12.11 -14.85 -2.76
C ARG A 47 11.25 -14.01 -3.67
N CYS A 48 10.01 -14.41 -3.82
CA CYS A 48 8.96 -13.52 -4.27
C CYS A 48 8.25 -12.92 -3.05
N GLU A 49 8.25 -11.59 -2.97
CA GLU A 49 7.54 -10.84 -1.96
C GLU A 49 6.25 -10.24 -2.53
N ASP A 50 5.15 -10.35 -1.78
CA ASP A 50 3.87 -9.76 -2.13
C ASP A 50 3.46 -8.76 -1.04
N HIS A 51 3.19 -7.52 -1.46
CA HIS A 51 2.86 -6.41 -0.59
C HIS A 51 1.40 -5.99 -0.78
N ILE A 52 0.67 -5.94 0.33
CA ILE A 52 -0.69 -5.44 0.41
C ILE A 52 -0.66 -4.19 1.27
N ALA A 53 -1.32 -3.13 0.84
CA ALA A 53 -1.27 -1.89 1.59
C ALA A 53 -2.54 -1.06 1.50
N THR A 54 -2.83 -0.36 2.58
CA THR A 54 -3.95 0.59 2.65
C THR A 54 -3.48 1.89 3.27
N GLY A 55 -4.07 3.00 2.86
CA GLY A 55 -3.65 4.29 3.37
C GLY A 55 -4.41 5.47 2.80
N THR A 56 -3.79 6.63 2.96
CA THR A 56 -4.32 7.93 2.55
C THR A 56 -3.28 8.65 1.70
N LEU A 57 -3.72 9.13 0.54
CA LEU A 57 -2.98 9.95 -0.40
C LEU A 57 -3.60 11.36 -0.45
N THR A 58 -2.77 12.38 -0.31
CA THR A 58 -3.09 13.78 -0.56
C THR A 58 -2.20 14.26 -1.70
N VAL A 59 -2.81 14.82 -2.74
CA VAL A 59 -2.11 15.40 -3.89
C VAL A 59 -2.48 16.87 -3.98
N GLY A 60 -1.49 17.74 -3.78
CA GLY A 60 -1.65 19.19 -3.75
C GLY A 60 -2.85 19.63 -2.92
N GLY A 61 -3.79 20.34 -3.57
CA GLY A 61 -5.00 20.86 -2.93
C GLY A 61 -6.17 19.87 -2.83
N ALA A 62 -6.01 18.64 -3.33
CA ALA A 62 -7.04 17.63 -3.18
C ALA A 62 -7.08 17.13 -1.73
N GLY A 63 -8.28 17.06 -1.15
CA GLY A 63 -8.48 16.43 0.16
C GLY A 63 -8.05 14.95 0.17
N PRO A 64 -7.95 14.31 1.35
CA PRO A 64 -7.41 12.97 1.51
C PRO A 64 -8.20 11.92 0.70
N ILE A 65 -7.50 11.19 -0.16
CA ILE A 65 -8.01 10.11 -1.00
C ILE A 65 -7.57 8.79 -0.38
N ARG A 66 -8.49 7.86 -0.20
CA ARG A 66 -8.12 6.50 0.22
C ARG A 66 -7.33 5.81 -0.89
N VAL A 67 -6.31 5.03 -0.51
CA VAL A 67 -5.56 4.19 -1.45
C VAL A 67 -5.49 2.76 -0.96
N ARG A 68 -5.56 1.82 -1.91
CA ARG A 68 -5.46 0.38 -1.68
C ARG A 68 -4.59 -0.28 -2.75
N ILE A 69 -3.47 -0.82 -2.31
CA ILE A 69 -2.67 -1.77 -3.07
C ILE A 69 -3.18 -3.15 -2.72
N ILE A 70 -3.72 -3.84 -3.73
CA ILE A 70 -4.29 -5.19 -3.62
C ILE A 70 -3.17 -6.21 -3.60
N SER A 71 -2.15 -6.00 -4.44
CA SER A 71 -0.93 -6.80 -4.49
C SER A 71 0.15 -5.98 -5.19
N MET A 72 1.39 -6.09 -4.71
CA MET A 72 2.56 -5.53 -5.35
C MET A 72 3.70 -6.52 -5.17
N THR A 73 4.06 -7.19 -6.25
CA THR A 73 5.05 -8.26 -6.25
C THR A 73 6.42 -7.77 -6.69
N HIS A 74 7.46 -8.34 -6.10
CA HIS A 74 8.82 -8.26 -6.62
C HIS A 74 9.61 -9.49 -6.16
N ALA A 75 10.70 -9.77 -6.86
CA ALA A 75 11.63 -10.83 -6.53
C ALA A 75 12.92 -10.23 -5.96
N GLU A 76 13.50 -10.88 -4.96
CA GLU A 76 14.82 -10.55 -4.43
C GLU A 76 15.64 -11.81 -4.18
N GLY A 77 16.95 -11.71 -4.35
CA GLY A 77 17.87 -12.79 -4.00
C GLY A 77 19.33 -12.42 -4.28
N PRO A 78 20.28 -13.30 -3.92
CA PRO A 78 21.69 -13.03 -4.13
C PRO A 78 22.06 -13.05 -5.62
N ARG A 79 23.04 -12.24 -5.99
CA ARG A 79 23.71 -12.21 -7.30
C ARG A 79 25.04 -12.98 -7.23
N PRO A 80 25.63 -13.40 -8.38
CA PRO A 80 26.88 -14.16 -8.38
C PRO A 80 28.07 -13.40 -7.78
N ASP A 81 28.01 -12.06 -7.75
CA ASP A 81 29.00 -11.17 -7.15
C ASP A 81 28.78 -10.96 -5.63
N GLY A 82 27.79 -11.62 -5.03
CA GLY A 82 27.43 -11.51 -3.62
C GLY A 82 26.53 -10.32 -3.26
N THR A 83 26.17 -9.46 -4.22
CA THR A 83 25.23 -8.35 -3.99
C THR A 83 23.78 -8.80 -4.07
N SER A 84 22.84 -7.99 -3.57
CA SER A 84 21.40 -8.28 -3.73
C SER A 84 20.92 -7.90 -5.13
N GLY A 85 20.13 -8.78 -5.74
CA GLY A 85 19.39 -8.55 -6.96
C GLY A 85 17.91 -8.38 -6.69
N GLN A 86 17.22 -7.63 -7.55
CA GLN A 86 15.78 -7.47 -7.49
C GLN A 86 15.18 -7.43 -8.90
N VAL A 87 13.97 -7.96 -9.04
CA VAL A 87 13.13 -7.81 -10.24
C VAL A 87 11.74 -7.34 -9.82
N PHE A 88 11.25 -6.24 -10.40
CA PHE A 88 9.89 -5.77 -10.15
C PHE A 88 8.86 -6.66 -10.86
N GLY A 89 7.80 -7.03 -10.15
CA GLY A 89 6.68 -7.77 -10.69
C GLY A 89 5.54 -6.86 -11.15
N ARG A 90 4.35 -7.07 -10.61
CA ARG A 90 3.14 -6.32 -10.95
C ARG A 90 2.65 -5.53 -9.75
N LEU A 91 2.12 -4.33 -10.02
CA LEU A 91 1.33 -3.57 -9.05
C LEU A 91 -0.14 -3.61 -9.45
N GLN A 92 -0.97 -4.08 -8.52
CA GLN A 92 -2.41 -4.09 -8.61
C GLN A 92 -2.99 -3.21 -7.51
N ALA A 93 -3.77 -2.21 -7.89
CA ALA A 93 -4.41 -1.30 -6.95
C ALA A 93 -5.89 -1.15 -7.28
N ALA A 94 -6.69 -0.85 -6.26
CA ALA A 94 -8.08 -0.47 -6.43
C ALA A 94 -8.16 0.93 -7.05
N ALA A 95 -9.21 1.15 -7.85
CA ALA A 95 -9.62 2.51 -8.19
C ALA A 95 -10.44 3.07 -7.02
N GLU A 96 -10.01 4.21 -6.48
CA GLU A 96 -10.61 4.82 -5.30
C GLU A 96 -11.23 6.17 -5.68
N ARG A 97 -12.38 6.49 -5.08
CA ARG A 97 -13.11 7.70 -5.44
C ARG A 97 -12.40 8.94 -4.92
N VAL A 98 -12.23 9.94 -5.76
CA VAL A 98 -11.69 11.24 -5.37
C VAL A 98 -12.81 12.04 -4.67
N PRO A 99 -12.65 12.43 -3.39
CA PRO A 99 -13.70 13.10 -2.63
C PRO A 99 -14.26 14.34 -3.33
N GLY A 100 -15.58 14.52 -3.25
CA GLY A 100 -16.28 15.66 -3.85
C GLY A 100 -16.35 15.64 -5.38
N THR A 101 -16.02 14.53 -6.05
CA THR A 101 -16.03 14.46 -7.52
C THR A 101 -16.66 13.15 -8.04
N ARG A 102 -16.82 13.02 -9.36
CA ARG A 102 -17.13 11.74 -10.03
C ARG A 102 -15.88 11.06 -10.60
N LEU A 103 -14.70 11.44 -10.10
CA LEU A 103 -13.43 10.91 -10.54
C LEU A 103 -13.00 9.74 -9.66
N TRP A 104 -12.29 8.81 -10.28
CA TRP A 104 -11.60 7.72 -9.62
C TRP A 104 -10.11 7.85 -9.88
N LEU A 105 -9.30 7.54 -8.88
CA LEU A 105 -7.85 7.52 -8.94
C LEU A 105 -7.37 6.10 -8.68
N ARG A 106 -6.49 5.60 -9.56
CA ARG A 106 -5.83 4.29 -9.38
C ARG A 106 -4.32 4.45 -9.52
N PRO A 107 -3.54 4.06 -8.49
CA PRO A 107 -2.10 3.90 -8.63
C PRO A 107 -1.76 2.83 -9.68
N GLU A 108 -0.80 3.13 -10.55
CA GLU A 108 -0.22 2.18 -11.50
C GLU A 108 1.30 2.30 -11.44
N SER A 109 2.02 1.19 -11.62
CA SER A 109 3.47 1.25 -11.79
C SER A 109 3.81 2.06 -13.06
N ALA A 110 4.84 2.90 -12.96
CA ALA A 110 5.31 3.78 -14.02
C ALA A 110 6.81 3.63 -14.29
N GLY A 111 7.39 2.48 -13.95
CA GLY A 111 8.79 2.18 -14.23
C GLY A 111 9.39 1.22 -13.21
N PRO A 112 10.71 0.95 -13.31
CA PRO A 112 11.43 0.15 -12.31
C PRO A 112 11.23 0.75 -10.92
N SER A 113 10.98 -0.08 -9.92
CA SER A 113 10.93 0.33 -8.50
C SER A 113 12.04 -0.38 -7.74
N ASP A 114 12.58 0.27 -6.73
CA ASP A 114 13.70 -0.19 -5.92
C ASP A 114 13.21 -0.49 -4.49
N PHE A 115 13.45 -1.69 -4.00
CA PHE A 115 13.12 -2.13 -2.64
C PHE A 115 14.39 -2.47 -1.83
N LEU A 116 15.56 -2.47 -2.47
CA LEU A 116 16.84 -2.76 -1.83
C LEU A 116 17.42 -1.56 -1.07
N THR A 117 17.12 -0.34 -1.52
CA THR A 117 17.53 0.88 -0.81
C THR A 117 16.69 1.08 0.46
N PRO A 118 17.27 1.52 1.60
CA PRO A 118 16.50 1.83 2.80
C PRO A 118 15.33 2.80 2.51
N GLY A 119 14.11 2.34 2.77
CA GLY A 119 12.86 3.09 2.52
C GLY A 119 12.25 2.88 1.12
N GLY A 120 12.99 2.28 0.19
CA GLY A 120 12.56 1.96 -1.17
C GLY A 120 12.16 3.18 -2.01
N VAL A 121 12.03 2.97 -3.31
CA VAL A 121 11.47 3.92 -4.27
C VAL A 121 10.45 3.19 -5.13
N ILE A 122 9.18 3.57 -5.01
CA ILE A 122 8.11 3.06 -5.87
C ILE A 122 7.79 4.11 -6.92
N ASN A 123 8.03 3.80 -8.18
CA ASN A 123 7.74 4.70 -9.29
C ASN A 123 6.30 4.51 -9.77
N LEU A 124 5.46 5.49 -9.45
CA LEU A 124 4.02 5.43 -9.72
C LEU A 124 3.58 6.46 -10.76
N ARG A 125 2.44 6.18 -11.38
CA ARG A 125 1.56 7.18 -11.97
C ARG A 125 0.15 6.97 -11.40
N PHE A 126 -0.65 8.01 -11.39
CA PHE A 126 -2.04 7.91 -10.98
C PHE A 126 -2.96 8.03 -12.19
N ARG A 127 -3.63 6.94 -12.56
CA ARG A 127 -4.66 6.96 -13.59
C ARG A 127 -5.93 7.58 -13.02
N LEU A 128 -6.45 8.58 -13.73
CA LEU A 128 -7.74 9.19 -13.44
C LEU A 128 -8.78 8.70 -14.44
N THR A 129 -9.95 8.29 -13.94
CA THR A 129 -11.11 7.95 -14.78
C THR A 129 -12.35 8.67 -14.29
N GLY A 130 -13.28 8.94 -15.21
CA GLY A 130 -14.52 9.63 -14.90
C GLY A 130 -15.15 10.29 -16.12
N PRO A 131 -16.35 10.88 -15.98
CA PRO A 131 -17.06 11.52 -17.08
C PRO A 131 -16.23 12.65 -17.71
N GLY A 132 -16.12 12.64 -19.04
CA GLY A 132 -15.44 13.69 -19.80
C GLY A 132 -13.91 13.67 -19.75
N LEU A 133 -13.30 12.64 -19.15
CA LEU A 133 -11.85 12.44 -19.21
C LEU A 133 -11.43 11.66 -20.45
N GLY A 134 -10.28 12.02 -21.02
CA GLY A 134 -9.60 11.19 -22.01
C GLY A 134 -9.22 9.82 -21.44
N ARG A 135 -9.11 8.81 -22.31
CA ARG A 135 -8.81 7.40 -21.94
C ARG A 135 -7.47 7.21 -21.23
N HIS A 136 -6.58 8.20 -21.32
CA HIS A 136 -5.22 8.18 -20.81
C HIS A 136 -4.94 9.30 -19.81
N CYS A 137 -5.98 9.81 -19.12
CA CYS A 137 -5.81 10.86 -18.12
C CYS A 137 -4.97 10.34 -16.94
N THR A 138 -3.78 10.90 -16.74
CA THR A 138 -2.86 10.50 -15.67
C THR A 138 -2.19 11.70 -14.99
N LEU A 139 -1.79 11.48 -13.74
CA LEU A 139 -0.78 12.28 -13.05
C LEU A 139 0.52 11.48 -13.06
N GLY A 140 1.57 12.05 -13.65
CA GLY A 140 2.79 11.30 -13.98
C GLY A 140 2.65 10.44 -15.24
N SER A 141 3.77 9.89 -15.70
CA SER A 141 3.86 9.03 -16.89
C SER A 141 5.00 8.02 -16.74
N ALA A 142 5.17 7.13 -17.73
CA ALA A 142 6.32 6.22 -17.73
C ALA A 142 7.66 6.94 -17.98
N GLY A 143 7.65 8.09 -18.66
CA GLY A 143 8.85 8.91 -18.88
C GLY A 143 9.12 9.94 -17.78
N ASP A 144 8.12 10.19 -16.92
CA ASP A 144 8.19 11.11 -15.80
C ASP A 144 7.33 10.53 -14.65
N PRO A 145 7.81 9.47 -13.97
CA PRO A 145 7.08 8.84 -12.89
C PRO A 145 7.10 9.70 -11.63
N ILE A 146 6.17 9.43 -10.72
CA ILE A 146 6.13 10.00 -9.38
C ILE A 146 6.88 9.04 -8.44
N PRO A 147 8.10 9.38 -8.00
CA PRO A 147 8.87 8.52 -7.11
C PRO A 147 8.37 8.67 -5.67
N ILE A 148 7.81 7.59 -5.13
CA ILE A 148 7.38 7.50 -3.73
C ILE A 148 8.49 6.89 -2.90
N ARG A 149 8.90 7.57 -1.83
CA ARG A 149 9.94 7.15 -0.88
C ARG A 149 9.36 6.97 0.51
N LEU A 150 9.02 5.73 0.87
CA LEU A 150 8.38 5.47 2.15
C LEU A 150 9.40 5.52 3.28
N THR A 151 9.26 6.51 4.16
CA THR A 151 9.95 6.51 5.45
C THR A 151 9.15 5.65 6.42
N LEU A 152 9.73 4.54 6.88
CA LEU A 152 9.10 3.68 7.87
C LEU A 152 9.03 4.39 9.23
N ALA A 153 7.86 4.35 9.87
CA ALA A 153 7.71 4.90 11.20
C ALA A 153 8.57 4.06 12.19
N PRO A 154 9.37 4.70 13.07
CA PRO A 154 10.20 3.98 14.05
C PRO A 154 9.36 2.99 14.89
N GLY A 155 9.85 1.76 15.01
CA GLY A 155 9.17 0.70 15.78
C GLY A 155 7.86 0.18 15.18
N SER A 156 7.44 0.65 13.99
CA SER A 156 6.18 0.21 13.37
C SER A 156 6.23 -1.20 12.76
N ALA A 157 7.44 -1.70 12.50
CA ALA A 157 7.64 -3.02 11.91
C ALA A 157 7.39 -4.11 12.95
N ILE A 158 6.32 -4.88 12.73
CA ILE A 158 5.94 -6.01 13.57
C ILE A 158 5.91 -7.31 12.76
N GLN A 159 6.24 -8.42 13.42
CA GLN A 159 5.99 -9.75 12.89
C GLN A 159 4.56 -10.15 13.27
N VAL A 160 3.70 -10.34 12.26
CA VAL A 160 2.31 -10.76 12.43
C VAL A 160 2.23 -12.29 12.51
N SER A 161 3.02 -12.98 11.68
CA SER A 161 3.16 -14.43 11.71
C SER A 161 4.59 -14.84 11.35
N ALA A 162 5.08 -15.91 11.96
CA ALA A 162 6.36 -16.53 11.60
C ALA A 162 6.20 -17.55 10.47
N ASN A 163 5.05 -18.22 10.37
CA ASN A 163 4.76 -19.23 9.35
C ASN A 163 3.26 -19.19 8.96
N PRO A 164 2.90 -18.73 7.75
CA PRO A 164 3.80 -18.11 6.76
C PRO A 164 4.42 -16.80 7.31
N PRO A 165 5.59 -16.37 6.81
CA PRO A 165 6.22 -15.15 7.29
C PRO A 165 5.37 -13.94 6.88
N ILE A 166 4.75 -13.26 7.82
CA ILE A 166 3.95 -12.06 7.58
C ILE A 166 4.48 -10.94 8.46
N ARG A 167 4.78 -9.79 7.84
CA ARG A 167 5.20 -8.59 8.54
C ARG A 167 4.30 -7.42 8.20
N ARG A 168 4.13 -6.51 9.15
CA ARG A 168 3.34 -5.29 8.98
C ARG A 168 4.16 -4.09 9.43
N MET A 169 4.04 -2.98 8.72
CA MET A 169 4.75 -1.73 9.00
C MET A 169 3.92 -0.52 8.58
N GLN A 170 4.28 0.65 9.10
CA GLN A 170 3.69 1.92 8.70
C GLN A 170 4.75 2.76 7.99
N GLY A 171 4.37 3.37 6.88
CA GLY A 171 5.25 4.21 6.07
C GLY A 171 4.59 5.53 5.69
N THR A 172 5.39 6.58 5.57
CA THR A 172 4.93 7.88 5.09
C THR A 172 5.89 8.48 4.07
N ASP A 173 5.36 9.28 3.15
CA ASP A 173 6.14 10.11 2.24
C ASP A 173 5.48 11.49 2.10
N THR A 174 6.27 12.55 2.19
CA THR A 174 5.84 13.94 1.95
C THR A 174 6.72 14.66 0.93
N THR A 175 7.67 13.94 0.33
CA THR A 175 8.76 14.50 -0.46
C THR A 175 8.51 14.40 -1.97
N PHE A 176 7.52 13.63 -2.40
CA PHE A 176 7.19 13.49 -3.81
C PHE A 176 6.50 14.76 -4.35
N ALA A 177 6.83 15.09 -5.60
CA ALA A 177 6.12 16.08 -6.41
C ALA A 177 5.15 15.37 -7.36
N VAL A 178 4.11 16.07 -7.79
CA VAL A 178 3.15 15.54 -8.76
C VAL A 178 3.09 16.49 -9.96
N PRO A 179 3.37 16.03 -11.18
CA PRO A 179 3.38 16.89 -12.36
C PRO A 179 1.96 17.29 -12.77
N ALA A 180 1.85 18.17 -13.76
CA ALA A 180 0.57 18.51 -14.38
C ALA A 180 -0.11 17.26 -14.95
N ALA A 181 -1.44 17.30 -15.02
CA ALA A 181 -2.20 16.20 -15.59
C ALA A 181 -1.95 16.09 -17.09
N THR A 182 -1.85 14.86 -17.60
CA THR A 182 -1.64 14.58 -19.03
C THR A 182 -2.74 13.66 -19.55
N GLY A 183 -3.04 13.70 -20.85
CA GLY A 183 -4.01 12.79 -21.47
C GLY A 183 -5.47 12.98 -21.05
N CYS A 184 -5.80 14.08 -20.35
CA CYS A 184 -7.15 14.36 -19.85
C CYS A 184 -8.06 15.08 -20.87
N GLY A 185 -7.53 15.45 -22.04
CA GLY A 185 -8.28 16.16 -23.08
C GLY A 185 -8.67 17.59 -22.66
N PRO A 186 -9.83 18.10 -23.09
CA PRO A 186 -10.29 19.45 -22.71
C PRO A 186 -10.45 19.67 -21.20
N ALA A 187 -10.54 18.60 -20.42
CA ALA A 187 -10.67 18.67 -18.96
C ALA A 187 -9.36 18.96 -18.22
N THR A 188 -8.20 18.94 -18.90
CA THR A 188 -6.86 19.04 -18.27
C THR A 188 -6.75 20.22 -17.28
N ARG A 189 -7.04 21.45 -17.71
CA ARG A 189 -6.99 22.64 -16.83
C ARG A 189 -7.90 22.53 -15.60
N ARG A 190 -9.05 21.85 -15.72
CA ARG A 190 -9.97 21.63 -14.59
C ARG A 190 -9.38 20.61 -13.61
N ILE A 191 -8.74 19.57 -14.11
CA ILE A 191 -8.03 18.58 -13.28
C ILE A 191 -6.88 19.25 -12.56
N ASP A 192 -6.04 20.02 -13.26
CA ASP A 192 -4.91 20.70 -12.62
C ASP A 192 -5.37 21.61 -11.49
N ARG A 193 -6.38 22.45 -11.73
CA ARG A 193 -6.93 23.30 -10.66
C ARG A 193 -7.55 22.50 -9.51
N ARG A 194 -8.17 21.35 -9.79
CA ARG A 194 -8.81 20.52 -8.74
C ARG A 194 -7.77 19.93 -7.80
N PHE A 195 -6.65 19.47 -8.35
CA PHE A 195 -5.57 18.84 -7.59
C PHE A 195 -4.49 19.83 -7.17
N GLY A 196 -4.52 21.07 -7.66
CA GLY A 196 -3.46 22.06 -7.43
C GLY A 196 -2.16 21.68 -8.15
N LEU A 197 -2.25 21.27 -9.41
CA LEU A 197 -1.12 20.76 -10.20
C LEU A 197 -0.48 21.85 -11.08
N PRO A 198 0.83 21.76 -11.36
CA PRO A 198 1.78 20.83 -10.73
C PRO A 198 1.92 21.10 -9.23
N ALA A 199 2.00 20.05 -8.42
CA ALA A 199 2.13 20.13 -6.97
C ALA A 199 3.58 19.85 -6.58
N ALA A 200 4.26 20.84 -6.00
CA ALA A 200 5.65 20.72 -5.56
C ALA A 200 5.82 19.69 -4.42
N SER A 201 7.08 19.26 -4.20
CA SER A 201 7.46 18.51 -3.00
C SER A 201 6.99 19.23 -1.73
N GLY A 202 6.58 18.49 -0.71
CA GLY A 202 6.02 19.04 0.53
C GLY A 202 4.54 19.42 0.45
N ALA A 203 3.96 19.58 -0.75
CA ALA A 203 2.53 19.81 -0.94
C ALA A 203 1.70 18.51 -1.00
N ASN A 204 2.37 17.36 -1.04
CA ASN A 204 1.75 16.05 -1.16
C ASN A 204 2.06 15.20 0.07
N ARG A 205 1.20 14.21 0.35
CA ARG A 205 1.39 13.29 1.46
C ARG A 205 0.86 11.92 1.13
N LEU A 206 1.61 10.90 1.48
CA LEU A 206 1.20 9.51 1.49
C LEU A 206 1.44 8.96 2.89
N ALA A 207 0.46 8.27 3.44
CA ALA A 207 0.60 7.50 4.67
C ALA A 207 -0.06 6.15 4.48
N MET A 208 0.66 5.06 4.76
CA MET A 208 0.21 3.71 4.46
C MET A 208 0.57 2.74 5.58
N THR A 209 -0.30 1.77 5.79
CA THR A 209 0.02 0.52 6.47
C THR A 209 0.27 -0.53 5.40
N VAL A 210 1.46 -1.10 5.42
CA VAL A 210 1.92 -2.13 4.48
C VAL A 210 2.03 -3.44 5.25
N THR A 211 1.43 -4.50 4.71
CA THR A 211 1.62 -5.88 5.16
C THR A 211 2.23 -6.65 4.00
N TYR A 212 3.30 -7.38 4.25
CA TYR A 212 3.93 -8.20 3.23
C TYR A 212 4.24 -9.60 3.75
N SER A 213 4.34 -10.51 2.80
CA SER A 213 4.74 -11.90 2.99
C SER A 213 5.61 -12.32 1.81
N TYR A 214 6.37 -13.40 1.97
CA TYR A 214 7.21 -13.92 0.90
C TYR A 214 7.20 -15.44 0.84
N GLN A 215 7.50 -15.96 -0.34
CA GLN A 215 7.84 -17.37 -0.57
C GLN A 215 9.08 -17.46 -1.45
N THR A 216 9.89 -18.50 -1.27
CA THR A 216 10.99 -18.81 -2.18
C THR A 216 10.44 -19.41 -3.48
N TYR A 217 11.15 -19.22 -4.59
CA TYR A 217 10.68 -19.64 -5.92
C TYR A 217 10.55 -21.16 -6.05
N ASP A 218 11.35 -21.94 -5.33
CA ASP A 218 11.22 -23.40 -5.23
C ASP A 218 9.92 -23.88 -4.56
N ARG A 219 9.17 -22.97 -3.89
CA ARG A 219 7.92 -23.25 -3.18
C ARG A 219 6.69 -22.59 -3.79
N LEU A 220 6.86 -21.80 -4.85
CA LEU A 220 5.73 -21.17 -5.51
C LEU A 220 4.85 -22.25 -6.18
N PRO A 221 3.51 -22.10 -6.13
CA PRO A 221 2.64 -22.95 -6.92
C PRO A 221 2.93 -22.74 -8.40
N GLY A 222 3.24 -23.83 -9.11
CA GLY A 222 3.51 -23.85 -10.55
C GLY A 222 2.29 -23.56 -11.42
#